data_AF-A0A3D3CTU5-F1
#
_entry.id   AF-A0A3D3CTU5-F1
#
_cell.length_a   1.000
_cell.length_b   1.000
_cell.length_c   1.000
_cell.angle_alpha   90.00
_cell.angle_beta   90.00
_cell.angle_gamma   90.00
#
_symmetry.space_group_name_H-M   'P 1'
#
loop_
_entity.id
_entity.type
_entity.pdbx_description
1 polymer ?
#
loop_
_entity_poly.entity_id
_entity_poly.type
_entity_poly.pdbx_seq_one_letter_code
_entity_poly.pdbx_strand_id
1 'polypeptide(L)'
;MVFNRKITVIFFVGLFLVLGIAATKPPVEHKFQNLKVLPKNISKEDLDKVMDGFKEALGVKCGFCHAPSKDTSNHHPDFASDEKPEKNIARKMMKMSAKINKKYFSYNKNEQGEFVPAVECMTCHRGTAHPGGPKK
;
A
#
# COMPACT_ATOMS: atom_id res chain seq x y z
N MET A 1 14.22 -59.97 -1.43
CA MET A 1 14.61 -58.73 -0.72
C MET A 1 13.33 -58.02 -0.28
N VAL A 2 12.89 -58.25 0.97
CA VAL A 2 11.61 -57.72 1.47
C VAL A 2 11.85 -56.29 1.97
N PHE A 3 11.51 -55.30 1.16
CA PHE A 3 11.62 -53.91 1.56
C PHE A 3 10.66 -53.67 2.73
N ASN A 4 11.21 -53.20 3.85
CA ASN A 4 10.48 -53.06 5.10
C ASN A 4 9.38 -52.01 4.92
N ARG A 5 8.10 -52.41 4.99
CA ARG A 5 6.94 -51.58 4.60
C ARG A 5 6.93 -50.19 5.26
N LYS A 6 7.53 -50.09 6.46
CA LYS A 6 7.72 -48.83 7.20
C LYS A 6 8.71 -47.88 6.51
N ILE A 7 9.81 -48.40 5.97
CA ILE A 7 10.83 -47.63 5.25
C ILE A 7 10.25 -47.07 3.94
N THR A 8 9.46 -47.88 3.22
CA THR A 8 8.80 -47.44 1.99
C THR A 8 7.83 -46.28 2.26
N VAL A 9 7.02 -46.37 3.32
CA VAL A 9 6.08 -45.30 3.70
C VAL A 9 6.81 -44.02 4.11
N ILE A 10 7.89 -44.12 4.88
CA ILE A 10 8.68 -42.94 5.30
C ILE A 10 9.30 -42.26 4.07
N PHE A 11 9.77 -43.04 3.10
CA PHE A 11 10.35 -42.50 1.86
C PHE A 11 9.31 -41.74 1.03
N PHE A 12 8.10 -42.28 0.88
CA PHE A 12 7.01 -41.59 0.15
C PHE A 12 6.50 -40.34 0.87
N VAL A 13 6.41 -40.35 2.21
CA VAL A 13 6.02 -39.16 3.00
C VAL A 13 7.10 -38.08 2.91
N GLY A 14 8.37 -38.44 3.01
CA GLY A 14 9.48 -37.51 2.83
C GLY A 14 9.51 -36.90 1.43
N LEU A 15 9.27 -37.70 0.39
CA LEU A 15 9.18 -37.22 -0.99
C LEU A 15 8.00 -36.26 -1.21
N PHE A 16 6.83 -36.55 -0.62
CA PHE A 16 5.68 -35.65 -0.66
C PHE A 16 5.95 -34.31 0.03
N LEU A 17 6.67 -34.31 1.16
CA LEU A 17 7.06 -33.10 1.89
C LEU A 17 8.02 -32.22 1.07
N VAL A 18 9.01 -32.82 0.41
CA VAL A 18 9.98 -32.09 -0.42
C VAL A 18 9.32 -31.49 -1.67
N LEU A 19 8.39 -32.21 -2.29
CA LEU A 19 7.61 -31.72 -3.43
C LEU A 19 6.68 -30.56 -3.05
N GLY A 20 6.10 -30.58 -1.85
CA GLY A 20 5.24 -29.51 -1.34
C GLY A 20 5.98 -28.17 -1.16
N ILE A 21 7.25 -28.21 -0.72
CA ILE A 21 8.07 -27.00 -0.51
C ILE A 21 8.53 -26.41 -1.87
N ALA A 22 8.85 -27.25 -2.85
CA ALA A 22 9.26 -26.79 -4.18
C ALA A 22 8.13 -26.07 -4.96
N ALA A 23 6.86 -26.31 -4.60
CA ALA A 23 5.70 -25.71 -5.27
C ALA A 23 5.41 -24.26 -4.81
N THR A 24 6.04 -23.77 -3.73
CA THR A 24 5.83 -22.40 -3.27
C THR A 24 6.77 -21.44 -4.00
N LYS A 25 6.23 -20.61 -4.90
CA LYS A 25 6.97 -19.47 -5.45
C LYS A 25 7.12 -18.41 -4.35
N PRO A 26 8.32 -17.85 -4.09
CA PRO A 26 8.44 -16.71 -3.20
C PRO A 26 7.61 -15.55 -3.74
N PRO A 27 6.95 -14.76 -2.87
CA PRO A 27 6.19 -13.60 -3.31
C PRO A 27 7.10 -12.69 -4.13
N VAL A 28 6.63 -12.32 -5.32
CA VAL A 28 7.35 -11.40 -6.21
C VAL A 28 7.48 -10.07 -5.47
N GLU A 29 8.70 -9.72 -5.08
CA GLU A 29 8.99 -8.48 -4.36
C GLU A 29 8.87 -7.31 -5.35
N HIS A 30 7.67 -6.75 -5.50
CA HIS A 30 7.46 -5.53 -6.27
C HIS A 30 8.09 -4.36 -5.52
N LYS A 31 9.35 -4.04 -5.84
CA LYS A 31 10.02 -2.86 -5.27
C LYS A 31 9.49 -1.59 -5.92
N PHE A 32 8.50 -0.99 -5.28
CA PHE A 32 8.07 0.36 -5.61
C PHE A 32 9.21 1.34 -5.44
N GLN A 33 9.36 2.26 -6.39
CA GLN A 33 10.43 3.26 -6.37
C GLN A 33 9.95 4.53 -5.67
N ASN A 34 10.88 5.22 -5.01
CA ASN A 34 10.67 6.54 -4.43
C ASN A 34 9.53 6.66 -3.38
N LEU A 35 9.30 5.59 -2.62
CA LEU A 35 8.46 5.62 -1.41
C LEU A 35 9.25 6.28 -0.26
N LYS A 36 8.81 7.48 0.15
CA LYS A 36 9.46 8.28 1.23
C LYS A 36 8.67 8.33 2.55
N VAL A 37 7.41 7.88 2.54
CA VAL A 37 6.49 7.95 3.70
C VAL A 37 5.83 6.61 3.96
N LEU A 38 5.30 5.96 2.91
CA LEU A 38 4.75 4.60 3.02
C LEU A 38 5.86 3.56 3.20
N PRO A 39 5.56 2.40 3.82
CA PRO A 39 6.49 1.29 3.94
C PRO A 39 7.02 0.84 2.57
N LYS A 40 8.32 0.53 2.49
CA LYS A 40 8.93 0.07 1.24
C LYS A 40 8.48 -1.33 0.81
N ASN A 41 7.99 -2.12 1.77
CA ASN A 41 7.48 -3.47 1.60
C ASN A 41 5.94 -3.55 1.55
N ILE A 42 5.27 -2.42 1.32
CA ILE A 42 3.81 -2.40 1.13
C ILE A 42 3.42 -3.30 -0.04
N SER A 43 2.29 -4.01 0.08
CA SER A 43 1.74 -4.79 -1.05
C SER A 43 1.27 -3.86 -2.17
N LYS A 44 1.13 -4.38 -3.37
CA LYS A 44 0.58 -3.59 -4.49
C LYS A 44 -0.86 -3.20 -4.20
N GLU A 45 -1.64 -4.14 -3.68
CA GLU A 45 -3.05 -3.97 -3.39
C GLU A 45 -3.26 -2.88 -2.33
N ASP A 46 -2.43 -2.84 -1.29
CA ASP A 46 -2.55 -1.83 -0.24
C ASP A 46 -2.02 -0.46 -0.69
N LEU A 47 -0.99 -0.43 -1.53
CA LEU A 47 -0.55 0.83 -2.14
C LEU A 47 -1.64 1.42 -3.04
N ASP A 48 -2.27 0.60 -3.87
CA ASP A 48 -3.36 1.01 -4.76
C ASP A 48 -4.54 1.55 -3.94
N LYS A 49 -4.95 0.86 -2.87
CA LYS A 49 -6.00 1.35 -1.95
C LYS A 49 -5.68 2.71 -1.35
N VAL A 50 -4.43 2.93 -0.92
CA VAL A 50 -4.01 4.23 -0.37
C VAL A 50 -4.14 5.34 -1.42
N MET A 51 -3.71 5.07 -2.65
CA MET A 51 -3.81 6.04 -3.75
C MET A 51 -5.26 6.30 -4.17
N ASP A 52 -6.11 5.28 -4.16
CA ASP A 52 -7.55 5.40 -4.40
C ASP A 52 -8.22 6.27 -3.34
N GLY A 53 -7.89 6.07 -2.07
CA GLY A 53 -8.37 6.92 -0.97
C GLY A 53 -7.95 8.39 -1.13
N PHE A 54 -6.74 8.66 -1.66
CA PHE A 54 -6.32 10.02 -1.95
C PHE A 54 -7.12 10.64 -3.11
N LYS A 55 -7.38 9.90 -4.19
CA LYS A 55 -8.21 10.38 -5.30
C LYS A 55 -9.60 10.76 -4.83
N GLU A 56 -10.22 9.91 -4.02
CA GLU A 56 -11.56 10.14 -3.48
C GLU A 56 -11.56 11.35 -2.54
N ALA A 57 -10.64 11.39 -1.58
CA ALA A 57 -10.59 12.46 -0.59
C ALA A 57 -10.41 13.85 -1.21
N LEU A 58 -9.60 13.95 -2.27
CA LEU A 58 -9.28 15.20 -2.95
C LEU A 58 -10.18 15.47 -4.17
N GLY A 59 -10.97 14.51 -4.65
CA GLY A 59 -11.75 14.64 -5.88
C GLY A 59 -10.89 14.82 -7.14
N VAL A 60 -9.77 14.08 -7.22
CA VAL A 60 -8.78 14.22 -8.30
C VAL A 60 -8.44 12.88 -8.97
N LYS A 61 -7.77 12.93 -10.12
CA LYS A 61 -7.21 11.76 -10.82
C LYS A 61 -5.70 11.66 -10.60
N CYS A 62 -5.08 10.53 -10.96
CA CYS A 62 -3.66 10.26 -10.72
C CYS A 62 -2.73 11.36 -11.25
N GLY A 63 -3.02 11.93 -12.43
CA GLY A 63 -2.24 13.03 -13.04
C GLY A 63 -2.27 14.36 -12.27
N PHE A 64 -3.10 14.48 -11.22
CA PHE A 64 -3.03 15.62 -10.31
C PHE A 64 -1.75 15.58 -9.48
N CYS A 65 -1.32 14.42 -9.01
CA CYS A 65 -0.10 14.27 -8.21
C CYS A 65 1.07 13.67 -8.99
N HIS A 66 0.81 12.79 -9.95
CA HIS A 66 1.86 12.07 -10.67
C HIS A 66 2.19 12.75 -12.01
N ALA A 67 3.48 12.76 -12.34
CA ALA A 67 3.97 13.31 -13.60
C ALA A 67 3.54 12.43 -14.78
N PRO A 68 3.34 12.99 -15.98
CA PRO A 68 3.15 12.18 -17.18
C PRO A 68 4.35 11.26 -17.39
N SER A 69 4.09 10.06 -17.93
CA SER A 69 5.18 9.16 -18.32
C SER A 69 5.99 9.76 -19.46
N LYS A 70 7.31 9.57 -19.40
CA LYS A 70 8.23 9.87 -20.52
C LYS A 70 8.16 8.81 -21.61
N ASP A 71 7.71 7.61 -21.26
CA ASP A 71 7.43 6.52 -22.19
C ASP A 71 6.01 6.69 -22.72
N THR A 72 5.90 6.98 -24.02
CA THR A 72 4.63 7.20 -24.73
C THR A 72 3.88 5.90 -25.03
N SER A 73 4.52 4.73 -24.85
CA SER A 73 3.85 3.44 -25.00
C SER A 73 3.00 3.07 -23.79
N ASN A 74 3.27 3.69 -22.64
CA ASN A 74 2.57 3.46 -21.39
C ASN A 74 1.58 4.60 -21.10
N HIS A 75 0.30 4.25 -20.94
CA HIS A 75 -0.77 5.20 -20.64
C HIS A 75 -0.86 5.56 -19.14
N HIS A 76 0.05 5.03 -18.31
CA HIS A 76 0.13 5.33 -16.89
C HIS A 76 1.10 6.48 -16.59
N PRO A 77 0.85 7.28 -15.53
CA PRO A 77 1.80 8.29 -15.07
C PRO A 77 3.15 7.70 -14.62
N ASP A 78 4.20 8.52 -14.62
CA ASP A 78 5.43 8.20 -13.89
C ASP A 78 5.17 8.32 -12.38
N PHE A 79 4.90 7.18 -11.76
CA PHE A 79 4.62 7.10 -10.33
C PHE A 79 5.83 7.42 -9.45
N ALA A 80 7.05 7.28 -9.96
CA ALA A 80 8.29 7.51 -9.22
C ALA A 80 8.71 8.99 -9.24
N SER A 81 8.44 9.72 -10.32
CA SER A 81 8.82 11.12 -10.49
C SER A 81 8.24 12.06 -9.41
N ASP A 82 9.05 13.02 -9.00
CA ASP A 82 8.72 14.11 -8.06
C ASP A 82 8.57 15.47 -8.78
N GLU A 83 8.49 15.47 -10.11
CA GLU A 83 8.39 16.68 -10.95
C GLU A 83 7.15 17.52 -10.62
N LYS A 84 6.03 16.87 -10.28
CA LYS A 84 4.83 17.55 -9.82
C LYS A 84 4.92 17.92 -8.33
N PRO A 85 4.79 19.20 -7.95
CA PRO A 85 4.91 19.63 -6.56
C PRO A 85 3.84 19.04 -5.64
N GLU A 86 2.66 18.71 -6.18
CA GLU A 86 1.52 18.15 -5.44
C GLU A 86 1.88 16.85 -4.73
N LYS A 87 2.75 16.01 -5.33
CA LYS A 87 3.22 14.77 -4.70
C LYS A 87 4.01 15.04 -3.41
N ASN A 88 4.84 16.08 -3.41
CA ASN A 88 5.59 16.49 -2.23
C ASN A 88 4.69 17.11 -1.16
N ILE A 89 3.64 17.85 -1.57
CA ILE A 89 2.62 18.36 -0.66
C ILE A 89 1.85 17.19 -0.02
N ALA A 90 1.41 16.21 -0.80
CA ALA A 90 0.72 15.02 -0.30
C ALA A 90 1.56 14.28 0.75
N ARG A 91 2.87 14.10 0.53
CA ARG A 91 3.78 13.52 1.53
C ARG A 91 3.83 14.34 2.83
N LYS A 92 3.81 15.68 2.75
CA LYS A 92 3.75 16.54 3.94
C LYS A 92 2.42 16.37 4.66
N MET A 93 1.31 16.28 3.94
CA MET A 93 -0.03 16.05 4.49
C MET A 93 -0.14 14.69 5.18
N MET A 94 0.41 13.62 4.60
CA MET A 94 0.48 12.30 5.25
C MET A 94 1.24 12.35 6.58
N LYS A 95 2.38 13.06 6.63
CA LYS A 95 3.12 13.24 7.88
C LYS A 95 2.34 14.07 8.90
N MET A 96 1.59 15.06 8.44
CA MET A 96 0.74 15.89 9.30
C MET A 96 -0.40 15.09 9.92
N SER A 97 -1.17 14.34 9.12
CA SER A 97 -2.27 13.51 9.63
C SER A 97 -1.76 12.44 10.60
N ALA A 98 -0.66 11.76 10.26
CA ALA A 98 -0.02 10.81 11.16
C ALA A 98 0.38 11.44 12.51
N LYS A 99 0.92 12.67 12.50
CA LYS A 99 1.25 13.41 13.73
C LYS A 99 0.02 13.78 14.53
N ILE A 100 -1.04 14.28 13.89
CA ILE A 100 -2.31 14.63 14.53
C ILE A 100 -2.89 13.39 15.21
N ASN A 101 -2.98 12.27 14.49
CA ASN A 101 -3.57 11.04 15.02
C ASN A 101 -2.74 10.45 16.15
N LYS A 102 -1.41 10.45 16.02
CA LYS A 102 -0.52 10.01 17.10
C LYS A 102 -0.65 10.87 18.35
N LYS A 103 -0.79 12.19 18.20
CA LYS A 103 -0.80 13.14 19.32
C LYS A 103 -2.15 13.20 20.02
N TYR A 104 -3.26 13.10 19.29
CA TYR A 104 -4.60 13.43 19.81
C TYR A 104 -5.61 12.28 19.78
N PHE A 105 -5.37 11.21 19.01
CA PHE A 105 -6.37 10.17 18.74
C PHE A 105 -5.89 8.74 19.03
N SER A 106 -4.96 8.55 19.98
CA SER A 106 -4.48 7.23 20.46
C SER A 106 -4.52 6.14 19.37
N TYR A 107 -3.64 6.28 18.37
CA TYR A 107 -3.68 5.49 17.13
C TYR A 107 -3.84 3.99 17.43
N ASN A 108 -4.87 3.37 16.82
CA ASN A 108 -5.25 1.95 16.78
C ASN A 108 -6.50 1.56 17.58
N LYS A 109 -6.51 1.65 18.91
CA LYS A 109 -7.64 1.22 19.75
C LYS A 109 -7.62 2.00 21.07
N ASN A 110 -8.78 2.37 21.60
CA ASN A 110 -8.86 2.82 23.00
C ASN A 110 -8.59 1.62 23.94
N GLU A 111 -8.49 1.86 25.24
CA GLU A 111 -8.24 0.81 26.25
C GLU A 111 -9.29 -0.32 26.20
N GLN A 112 -10.46 -0.03 25.62
CA GLN A 112 -11.61 -0.93 25.45
C GLN A 112 -11.57 -1.68 24.10
N GLY A 113 -10.58 -1.44 23.26
CA GLY A 113 -10.41 -2.11 21.98
C GLY A 113 -11.22 -1.52 20.82
N GLU A 114 -11.90 -0.40 21.03
CA GLU A 114 -12.77 0.25 20.04
C GLU A 114 -11.98 1.08 19.03
N PHE A 115 -12.55 1.24 17.84
CA PHE A 115 -11.95 2.03 16.77
C PHE A 115 -11.99 3.53 17.15
N VAL A 116 -10.81 4.13 17.31
CA VAL A 116 -10.72 5.57 17.58
C VAL A 116 -10.85 6.32 16.26
N PRO A 117 -11.76 7.30 16.13
CA PRO A 117 -11.86 8.13 14.94
C PRO A 117 -10.51 8.78 14.63
N ALA A 118 -10.00 8.58 13.41
CA ALA A 118 -8.73 9.14 12.96
C ALA A 118 -8.97 10.29 11.98
N VAL A 119 -8.10 11.30 12.02
CA VAL A 119 -8.06 12.35 11.01
C VAL A 119 -7.44 11.78 9.73
N GLU A 120 -8.21 11.84 8.65
CA GLU A 120 -7.80 11.41 7.32
C GLU A 120 -7.85 12.57 6.34
N CYS A 121 -7.38 12.35 5.10
CA CYS A 121 -7.48 13.34 4.03
C CYS A 121 -8.92 13.82 3.85
N MET A 122 -9.88 12.89 3.93
CA MET A 122 -11.30 13.15 3.72
C MET A 122 -11.92 14.05 4.78
N THR A 123 -11.40 14.02 6.02
CA THR A 123 -11.87 14.87 7.12
C THR A 123 -11.83 16.35 6.74
N CYS A 124 -10.78 16.79 6.03
CA CYS A 124 -10.61 18.19 5.63
C CYS A 124 -10.95 18.44 4.17
N HIS A 125 -10.49 17.58 3.25
CA HIS A 125 -10.60 17.83 1.81
C HIS A 125 -12.03 17.63 1.29
N ARG A 126 -12.79 16.70 1.88
CA ARG A 126 -14.21 16.50 1.59
C ARG A 126 -14.55 16.41 0.09
N GLY A 127 -13.71 15.71 -0.68
CA GLY A 127 -13.86 15.53 -2.13
C GLY A 127 -13.33 16.70 -2.96
N THR A 128 -12.52 17.59 -2.37
CA THR A 128 -11.96 18.76 -3.05
C THR A 128 -10.47 18.92 -2.80
N ALA A 129 -9.71 19.28 -3.84
CA ALA A 129 -8.25 19.37 -3.75
C ALA A 129 -7.79 20.46 -2.77
N HIS A 130 -8.61 21.50 -2.57
CA HIS A 130 -8.37 22.57 -1.63
C HIS A 130 -9.50 22.58 -0.60
N PRO A 131 -9.22 22.36 0.70
CA PRO A 131 -10.24 22.41 1.74
C PRO A 131 -11.02 23.74 1.69
N GLY A 132 -12.35 23.65 1.65
CA GLY A 132 -13.23 24.83 1.52
C GLY A 132 -13.37 25.37 0.10
N GLY A 133 -12.74 24.73 -0.90
CA GLY A 133 -12.92 25.05 -2.31
C GLY A 133 -14.28 24.60 -2.86
N PRO A 134 -14.64 25.04 -4.08
CA PRO A 134 -15.88 24.61 -4.72
C PRO A 134 -15.86 23.10 -4.97
N LYS A 135 -16.99 22.45 -4.69
CA LYS A 135 -17.20 21.04 -5.05
C LYS A 135 -17.40 20.94 -6.56
N LYS A 136 -16.74 19.95 -7.17
CA LYS A 136 -16.96 19.61 -8.58
C LYS A 136 -18.22 18.79 -8.76
#